data_AF-A0A645JW05-F1
#
_entry.id   AF-A0A645JW05-F1
#
_cell.length_a   1.000
_cell.length_b   1.000
_cell.length_c   1.000
_cell.angle_alpha   90.00
_cell.angle_beta   90.00
_cell.angle_gamma   90.00
#
_symmetry.space_group_name_H-M   'P 1'
#
loop_
_entity.id
_entity.type
_entity.pdbx_description
1 polymer ?
#
loop_
_entity_poly.entity_id
_entity_poly.type
_entity_poly.pdbx_seq_one_letter_code
_entity_poly.pdbx_strand_id
1 'polypeptide(L)'
;MDAPRTVEEMKLIGEKVQAPVMINLVEGGKTPYLSKEELQAMGFSIVCYPGVCTLSVIHVLQMILAELKSVGDTQKYKDLIGTLKDHNALVNDAYYREMERKYINGIL
;
A
#
# COMPACT_ATOMS: atom_id res chain seq x y z
N MET A 1 -5.87 6.33 -23.07
CA MET A 1 -7.28 6.06 -22.69
C MET A 1 -7.25 5.79 -21.21
N ASP A 2 -7.94 6.58 -20.39
CA ASP A 2 -7.97 6.40 -18.94
C ASP A 2 -9.26 5.67 -18.53
N ALA A 3 -9.19 4.83 -17.51
CA ALA A 3 -10.28 4.03 -16.94
C ALA A 3 -11.14 3.22 -17.96
N PRO A 4 -10.59 2.15 -18.58
CA PRO A 4 -11.41 1.23 -19.40
C PRO A 4 -12.54 0.67 -18.53
N ARG A 5 -13.74 0.55 -19.10
CA ARG A 5 -14.97 0.19 -18.36
C ARG A 5 -15.42 -1.24 -18.59
N THR A 6 -14.89 -1.88 -19.62
CA THR A 6 -15.22 -3.27 -19.96
C THR A 6 -13.95 -4.08 -20.21
N VAL A 7 -14.08 -5.40 -20.10
CA VAL A 7 -12.99 -6.33 -20.39
C VAL A 7 -12.60 -6.27 -21.88
N GLU A 8 -13.55 -5.99 -22.77
CA GLU A 8 -13.32 -5.84 -24.20
C GLU A 8 -12.45 -4.61 -24.51
N GLU A 9 -12.72 -3.48 -23.84
CA GLU A 9 -11.87 -2.29 -23.94
C GLU A 9 -10.45 -2.59 -23.43
N MET A 10 -10.33 -3.32 -22.31
CA MET A 10 -9.03 -3.71 -21.75
C MET A 10 -8.23 -4.60 -22.71
N LYS A 11 -8.87 -5.61 -23.32
CA LYS A 11 -8.25 -6.46 -24.36
C LYS A 11 -7.79 -5.64 -25.55
N LEU A 12 -8.64 -4.76 -26.07
CA LEU A 12 -8.32 -3.91 -27.21
C LEU A 12 -7.10 -3.01 -26.92
N ILE A 13 -7.01 -2.46 -25.70
CA ILE A 13 -5.86 -1.65 -25.29
C ILE A 13 -4.57 -2.48 -25.35
N GLY A 14 -4.53 -3.64 -24.72
CA GLY A 14 -3.32 -4.44 -24.66
C GLY A 14 -2.94 -5.10 -25.99
N GLU A 15 -3.90 -5.30 -26.92
CA GLU A 15 -3.62 -5.71 -28.30
C GLU A 15 -3.08 -4.58 -29.18
N LYS A 16 -3.56 -3.34 -29.00
CA LYS A 16 -3.28 -2.23 -29.94
C LYS A 16 -2.08 -1.39 -29.55
N VAL A 17 -1.73 -1.33 -28.27
CA VAL A 17 -0.63 -0.49 -27.79
C VAL A 17 0.70 -1.24 -27.91
N GLN A 18 1.56 -0.79 -28.81
CA GLN A 18 2.91 -1.36 -29.01
C GLN A 18 3.94 -0.76 -28.04
N ALA A 19 3.63 -0.79 -26.75
CA ALA A 19 4.48 -0.35 -25.66
C ALA A 19 4.02 -1.00 -24.34
N PRO A 20 4.87 -1.07 -23.29
CA PRO A 20 4.43 -1.51 -21.97
C PRO A 20 3.24 -0.68 -21.48
N VAL A 21 2.14 -1.35 -21.15
CA VAL A 21 0.91 -0.69 -20.67
C VAL A 21 0.77 -0.89 -19.18
N MET A 22 0.54 0.21 -18.46
CA MET A 22 0.14 0.19 -17.06
C MET A 22 -1.38 0.30 -16.95
N ILE A 23 -1.97 -0.41 -15.99
CA ILE A 23 -3.36 -0.24 -15.60
C ILE A 23 -3.47 0.22 -14.15
N ASN A 24 -4.33 1.20 -13.90
CA ASN A 24 -4.65 1.69 -12.57
C ASN A 24 -5.95 1.03 -12.09
N LEU A 25 -5.88 0.24 -11.03
CA LEU A 25 -7.05 -0.35 -10.37
C LEU A 25 -7.36 0.46 -9.11
N VAL A 26 -8.51 1.14 -9.12
CA VAL A 26 -8.96 2.00 -8.03
C VAL A 26 -10.17 1.38 -7.35
N GLU A 27 -10.18 1.34 -6.02
CA GLU A 27 -11.31 0.87 -5.22
C GLU A 27 -12.58 1.69 -5.51
N GLY A 28 -13.68 1.02 -5.89
CA GLY A 28 -14.92 1.70 -6.31
C GLY A 28 -14.82 2.39 -7.67
N GLY A 29 -13.74 2.16 -8.41
CA GLY A 29 -13.56 2.66 -9.77
C GLY A 29 -14.46 1.96 -10.80
N LYS A 30 -14.37 2.43 -12.06
CA LYS A 30 -15.17 1.89 -13.18
C LYS A 30 -14.49 0.75 -13.92
N THR A 31 -13.19 0.56 -13.68
CA THR A 31 -12.40 -0.48 -14.34
C THR A 31 -12.66 -1.84 -13.70
N PRO A 32 -13.04 -2.86 -14.48
CA PRO A 32 -13.20 -4.21 -13.96
C PRO A 32 -11.95 -4.68 -13.24
N TYR A 33 -12.14 -5.25 -12.04
CA TYR A 33 -11.06 -5.85 -11.27
C TYR A 33 -10.80 -7.26 -11.80
N LEU A 34 -9.60 -7.47 -12.32
CA LEU A 34 -9.14 -8.76 -12.84
C LEU A 34 -7.87 -9.20 -12.11
N SER A 35 -7.59 -10.50 -12.15
CA SER A 35 -6.34 -11.05 -11.63
C SER A 35 -5.12 -10.55 -12.42
N LYS A 36 -3.94 -10.61 -11.80
CA LYS A 36 -2.70 -10.27 -12.49
C LYS A 36 -2.48 -11.16 -13.72
N GLU A 37 -2.90 -12.43 -13.66
CA GLU A 37 -2.80 -13.40 -14.74
C GLU A 37 -3.66 -13.01 -15.93
N GLU A 38 -4.92 -12.60 -15.69
CA GLU A 38 -5.82 -12.11 -16.73
C GLU A 38 -5.30 -10.83 -17.37
N LEU A 39 -4.82 -9.88 -16.56
CA LEU A 39 -4.25 -8.62 -17.06
C LEU A 39 -2.98 -8.86 -17.89
N GLN A 40 -2.13 -9.77 -17.44
CA GLN A 40 -0.92 -10.16 -18.17
C GLN A 40 -1.29 -10.82 -19.51
N ALA A 41 -2.28 -11.72 -19.53
CA ALA A 41 -2.75 -12.35 -20.75
C ALA A 41 -3.34 -11.33 -21.75
N MET A 42 -3.82 -10.19 -21.27
CA MET A 42 -4.32 -9.09 -22.11
C MET A 42 -3.20 -8.17 -22.61
N GLY A 43 -1.96 -8.28 -22.13
CA GLY A 43 -0.83 -7.44 -22.56
C GLY A 43 -0.46 -6.30 -21.60
N PHE A 44 -1.06 -6.23 -20.41
CA PHE A 44 -0.65 -5.26 -19.39
C PHE A 44 0.66 -5.68 -18.71
N SER A 45 1.59 -4.73 -18.58
CA SER A 45 2.92 -4.95 -18.00
C SER A 45 3.02 -4.52 -16.54
N ILE A 46 2.20 -3.56 -16.11
CA ILE A 46 2.23 -3.00 -14.76
C ILE A 46 0.80 -2.83 -14.25
N VAL A 47 0.57 -3.20 -12.98
CA VAL A 47 -0.69 -2.93 -12.28
C VAL A 47 -0.39 -1.99 -11.12
N CYS A 48 -1.12 -0.88 -11.07
CA CYS A 48 -1.02 0.13 -10.02
C CYS A 48 -2.28 0.08 -9.15
N TYR A 49 -2.07 0.05 -7.83
CA TYR A 49 -3.12 0.03 -6.81
C TYR A 49 -3.01 1.30 -5.93
N PRO A 50 -3.30 2.49 -6.48
CA PRO A 50 -2.94 3.75 -5.83
C PRO A 50 -3.70 4.03 -4.53
N GLY A 51 -4.89 3.46 -4.36
CA GLY A 51 -5.77 3.71 -3.21
C GLY A 51 -5.56 2.77 -2.03
N VAL A 52 -5.10 1.54 -2.27
CA VAL A 52 -5.14 0.44 -1.30
C VAL A 52 -4.53 0.83 0.05
N CYS A 53 -3.27 1.27 0.06
CA CYS A 53 -2.57 1.59 1.31
C CYS A 53 -3.29 2.68 2.12
N THR A 54 -3.66 3.78 1.47
CA THR A 54 -4.30 4.93 2.12
C THR A 54 -5.68 4.57 2.65
N LEU A 55 -6.51 3.92 1.82
CA LEU A 55 -7.87 3.53 2.21
C LEU A 55 -7.85 2.47 3.33
N SER A 56 -6.91 1.53 3.29
CA SER A 56 -6.71 0.57 4.38
C SER A 56 -6.33 1.26 5.69
N VAL A 57 -5.38 2.20 5.66
CA VAL A 57 -4.98 2.95 6.87
C VAL A 57 -6.14 3.77 7.43
N ILE A 58 -6.90 4.47 6.58
CA ILE A 58 -8.07 5.22 7.02
C ILE A 58 -9.07 4.31 7.74
N HIS A 59 -9.36 3.14 7.16
CA HIS A 59 -10.29 2.19 7.76
C HIS A 59 -9.79 1.67 9.12
N VAL A 60 -8.51 1.28 9.21
CA VAL A 60 -7.88 0.82 10.45
C VAL A 60 -7.91 1.91 11.52
N LEU A 61 -7.59 3.16 11.17
CA LEU A 61 -7.66 4.28 12.10
C LEU A 61 -9.07 4.51 12.62
N GLN A 62 -10.09 4.44 11.76
CA GLN A 62 -11.49 4.55 12.18
C GLN A 62 -11.86 3.47 13.20
N MET A 63 -11.43 2.21 12.97
CA MET A 63 -11.68 1.10 13.89
C MET A 63 -11.02 1.31 15.26
N ILE A 64 -9.73 1.69 15.28
CA ILE A 64 -8.97 1.89 16.52
C ILE A 64 -9.52 3.08 17.31
N LEU A 65 -9.79 4.20 16.64
CA LEU A 65 -10.31 5.41 17.30
C LEU A 65 -11.73 5.22 17.83
N ALA A 66 -12.56 4.44 17.14
CA ALA A 66 -13.89 4.09 17.63
C ALA A 66 -13.83 3.27 18.93
N GLU A 67 -12.93 2.28 19.01
CA GLU A 67 -12.74 1.46 20.21
C GLU A 67 -12.17 2.26 21.38
N LEU A 68 -11.19 3.12 21.11
CA LEU A 68 -10.67 4.06 22.12
C LEU A 68 -11.76 4.98 22.66
N LYS A 69 -12.66 5.46 21.80
CA LYS A 69 -13.76 6.34 22.21
C LYS A 69 -14.81 5.59 23.04
N SER A 70 -15.10 4.33 22.73
CA SER A 70 -16.17 3.56 23.39
C SER A 70 -15.71 2.84 24.67
N VAL A 71 -14.52 2.25 24.67
CA VAL A 71 -14.00 1.40 25.75
C VAL A 71 -12.86 2.08 26.51
N GLY A 72 -12.08 2.92 25.84
CA GLY A 72 -10.89 3.56 26.44
C GLY A 72 -9.62 2.71 26.37
N ASP A 73 -9.63 1.60 25.63
CA ASP A 73 -8.47 0.74 25.41
C ASP A 73 -8.35 0.29 23.93
N THR A 74 -7.24 -0.38 23.61
CA THR A 74 -6.96 -0.95 22.28
C THR A 74 -6.57 -2.42 22.32
N GLN A 75 -6.76 -3.12 23.44
CA GLN A 75 -6.27 -4.49 23.61
C GLN A 75 -6.89 -5.46 22.59
N LYS A 76 -8.12 -5.18 22.15
CA LYS A 76 -8.80 -5.87 21.05
C LYS A 76 -8.01 -5.90 19.73
N TYR A 77 -7.19 -4.88 19.47
CA TYR A 77 -6.42 -4.73 18.23
C TYR A 77 -4.92 -4.93 18.42
N LYS A 78 -4.48 -5.56 19.52
CA LYS A 78 -3.07 -5.78 19.82
C LYS A 78 -2.28 -6.47 18.69
N ASP A 79 -2.93 -7.36 17.93
CA ASP A 79 -2.30 -8.11 16.85
C ASP A 79 -2.32 -7.33 15.51
N LEU A 80 -3.10 -6.25 15.43
CA LEU A 80 -3.12 -5.31 14.30
C LEU A 80 -2.11 -4.18 14.50
N ILE A 81 -1.86 -3.77 15.75
CA ILE A 81 -0.92 -2.72 16.11
C ILE A 81 0.49 -3.31 16.10
N GLY A 82 1.35 -2.82 15.20
CA GLY A 82 2.75 -3.22 15.15
C GLY A 82 3.50 -2.88 16.45
N THR A 83 4.66 -3.50 16.65
CA THR A 83 5.44 -3.28 17.87
C THR A 83 6.45 -2.13 17.71
N LEU A 84 6.90 -1.59 18.84
CA LEU A 84 8.02 -0.63 18.83
C LEU A 84 9.29 -1.23 18.22
N LYS A 85 9.48 -2.55 18.34
CA LYS A 85 10.58 -3.27 17.70
C LYS A 85 10.47 -3.21 16.18
N ASP A 86 9.28 -3.42 15.62
CA ASP A 86 9.03 -3.35 14.18
C ASP A 86 9.26 -1.93 13.66
N HIS A 87 8.78 -0.93 14.40
CA HIS A 87 9.07 0.48 14.11
C HIS A 87 10.57 0.75 14.08
N ASN A 88 11.32 0.34 15.11
CA ASN A 88 12.77 0.60 15.22
C ASN A 88 13.56 -0.07 14.09
N ALA A 89 13.16 -1.27 13.68
CA ALA A 89 13.74 -1.94 12.53
C ALA A 89 13.45 -1.18 11.23
N LEU A 90 12.20 -0.72 11.03
CA LEU A 90 11.78 0.03 9.85
C LEU A 90 12.53 1.35 9.69
N VAL A 91 12.72 2.09 10.78
CA VAL A 91 13.42 3.40 10.76
C VAL A 91 14.94 3.28 10.88
N ASN A 92 15.48 2.07 10.84
CA ASN A 92 16.91 1.77 10.93
C ASN A 92 17.58 2.37 12.20
N ASP A 93 16.92 2.22 13.35
CA ASP A 93 17.38 2.73 14.65
C ASP A 93 18.81 2.29 14.99
N ALA A 94 19.19 1.05 14.65
CA ALA A 94 20.52 0.52 14.90
C ALA A 94 21.63 1.32 14.21
N TYR A 95 21.43 1.70 12.95
CA TYR A 95 22.35 2.53 12.19
C TYR A 95 22.53 3.91 12.84
N TYR A 96 21.43 4.56 13.22
CA TYR A 96 21.50 5.88 13.85
C TYR A 96 22.17 5.85 15.23
N ARG A 97 21.97 4.78 16.02
CA ARG A 97 22.70 4.59 17.28
C ARG A 97 24.19 4.35 17.07
N GLU A 98 24.58 3.71 15.97
CA GLU A 98 26.00 3.55 15.64
C GLU A 98 26.62 4.89 15.24
N MET A 99 25.92 5.68 14.42
CA MET A 99 26.32 7.05 14.13
C MET A 99 26.46 7.90 15.40
N GLU A 100 25.50 7.80 16.30
CA GLU A 100 25.52 8.49 17.60
C GLU A 100 26.80 8.14 18.38
N ARG A 101 27.11 6.85 18.56
CA ARG A 101 28.33 6.41 19.25
C ARG A 101 29.62 6.89 18.57
N LYS A 102 29.61 6.97 17.24
CA LYS A 102 30.79 7.40 16.46
C LYS A 102 31.08 8.88 16.62
N TYR A 103 30.06 9.73 16.68
CA TYR A 103 30.24 11.18 16.63
C TYR A 103 30.00 11.91 17.96
N ILE A 104 29.23 11.35 18.89
CA ILE A 104 28.99 11.98 20.20
C ILE A 104 30.14 11.75 21.18
N ASN A 105 30.82 10.59 21.14
CA ASN A 105 31.94 10.29 22.05
C ASN A 105 33.22 11.11 21.79
N GLY A 106 33.24 12.01 20.79
CA GLY A 106 34.34 12.93 20.52
C GLY A 106 34.11 14.38 20.98
N ILE A 107 32.98 14.66 21.66
CA ILE A 107 32.53 16.03 21.98
C ILE A 107 32.39 16.27 23.51
N LEU A 108 32.65 15.26 24.35
CA LEU A 108 32.66 15.39 25.82
C LEU A 108 34.02 15.01 26.41
#